data_AF-A0A7S4W6T0-F1
#
_entry.id   AF-A0A7S4W6T0-F1
#
_cell.length_a   1.000
_cell.length_b   1.000
_cell.length_c   1.000
_cell.angle_alpha   90.00
_cell.angle_beta   90.00
_cell.angle_gamma   90.00
#
_symmetry.space_group_name_H-M   'P 1'
#
loop_
_entity.id
_entity.type
_entity.pdbx_description
1 polymer ?
#
loop_
_entity_poly.entity_id
_entity_poly.type
_entity_poly.pdbx_seq_one_letter_code
_entity_poly.pdbx_strand_id
1 'polypeptide(L)'
;MNSISTVQRWWRSHIKQAPLDWVLALNRKPLVIAFLTATFIGGSIAFTFRMDARTQDLSYIMIMIVGVSLVVALVIAKCSLPHAAEMALIISGFLTVAALQFATVVLSEDVAFRLRSHATAMSVWKPIPSIFGFPVFPSFIFIGGTVVLDNLSLYLTKLTQGDPFEMRITGTSLVYALGWMGVAVMQTGRLCGIFEFQQALAGEKALMESIIAMMCDAIVWLSEDGSMIVRTDQRFTMLIGRNVKGEQVADSFTEHERERIQDCLQRAKEAPALLPTTLVNTAGTRIPVEMFVVGN
;
A
#
# COMPACT_ATOMS: atom_id res chain seq x y z
N MET A 1 -24.36 4.08 -24.23
CA MET A 1 -23.62 3.98 -22.95
C MET A 1 -23.73 2.62 -22.24
N ASN A 2 -24.59 1.67 -22.65
CA ASN A 2 -24.77 0.38 -21.94
C ASN A 2 -23.60 -0.62 -22.09
N SER A 3 -22.79 -0.54 -23.15
CA SER A 3 -21.71 -1.49 -23.44
C SER A 3 -20.59 -1.48 -22.38
N ILE A 4 -20.13 -0.30 -21.96
CA ILE A 4 -19.03 -0.16 -20.99
C ILE A 4 -19.40 -0.79 -19.64
N SER A 5 -20.64 -0.59 -19.18
CA SER A 5 -21.14 -1.18 -17.93
C SER A 5 -21.22 -2.71 -17.97
N THR A 6 -21.37 -3.28 -19.16
CA THR A 6 -21.50 -4.73 -19.36
C THR A 6 -20.13 -5.38 -19.32
N VAL A 7 -19.14 -4.79 -20.01
CA VAL A 7 -17.75 -5.22 -19.94
C VAL A 7 -17.23 -5.09 -18.51
N GLN A 8 -17.50 -3.97 -17.84
CA GLN A 8 -17.07 -3.78 -16.46
C GLN A 8 -17.68 -4.82 -15.50
N ARG A 9 -18.96 -5.18 -15.67
CA ARG A 9 -19.60 -6.24 -14.89
C ARG A 9 -18.97 -7.61 -15.15
N TRP A 10 -18.73 -7.94 -16.41
CA TRP A 10 -18.07 -9.20 -16.78
C TRP A 10 -16.66 -9.31 -16.18
N TRP A 11 -15.88 -8.23 -16.21
CA TRP A 11 -14.55 -8.22 -15.60
C TRP A 11 -14.61 -8.40 -14.08
N ARG A 12 -15.54 -7.72 -13.41
CA ARG A 12 -15.73 -7.89 -11.96
C ARG A 12 -16.16 -9.30 -11.57
N SER A 13 -16.87 -10.01 -12.44
CA SER A 13 -17.29 -11.39 -12.13
C SER A 13 -16.19 -12.43 -12.36
N HIS A 14 -15.23 -12.15 -13.26
CA HIS A 14 -14.17 -13.12 -13.62
C HIS A 14 -12.84 -12.86 -12.92
N ILE A 15 -12.56 -11.62 -12.54
CA ILE A 15 -11.32 -11.27 -11.85
C ILE A 15 -11.65 -10.82 -10.45
N LYS A 16 -11.35 -11.70 -9.49
CA LYS A 16 -11.35 -11.33 -8.07
C LYS A 16 -10.30 -10.25 -7.85
N GLN A 17 -10.70 -9.16 -7.21
CA GLN A 17 -9.81 -8.06 -6.84
C GLN A 17 -9.91 -7.85 -5.34
N ALA A 18 -8.78 -7.53 -4.70
CA ALA A 18 -8.80 -7.05 -3.33
C ALA A 18 -9.62 -5.74 -3.25
N PRO A 19 -10.26 -5.46 -2.11
CA PRO A 19 -10.96 -4.20 -1.88
C PRO A 19 -10.03 -3.00 -2.15
N LEU A 20 -10.54 -1.99 -2.87
CA LEU A 20 -9.74 -0.84 -3.31
C LEU A 20 -9.15 -0.05 -2.12
N ASP A 21 -9.93 0.07 -1.05
CA ASP A 21 -9.54 0.66 0.23
C ASP A 21 -8.33 -0.05 0.84
N TRP A 22 -8.30 -1.39 0.84
CA TRP A 22 -7.15 -2.15 1.33
C TRP A 22 -5.91 -1.95 0.45
N VAL A 23 -6.07 -1.98 -0.88
CA VAL A 23 -4.96 -1.76 -1.83
C VAL A 23 -4.39 -0.35 -1.71
N LEU A 24 -5.24 0.67 -1.61
CA LEU A 24 -4.82 2.05 -1.42
C LEU A 24 -4.16 2.23 -0.05
N ALA A 25 -4.71 1.68 1.03
CA ALA A 25 -4.10 1.75 2.35
C ALA A 25 -2.68 1.14 2.36
N LEU A 26 -2.49 0.01 1.69
CA LEU A 26 -1.19 -0.65 1.56
C LEU A 26 -0.17 0.20 0.77
N ASN A 27 -0.61 0.83 -0.31
CA ASN A 27 0.27 1.52 -1.27
C ASN A 27 0.33 3.04 -1.12
N ARG A 28 -0.47 3.66 -0.25
CA ARG A 28 -0.60 5.13 -0.16
C ARG A 28 0.73 5.84 0.03
N LYS A 29 1.53 5.40 1.02
CA LYS A 29 2.84 5.99 1.32
C LYS A 29 3.84 5.78 0.16
N PRO A 30 4.08 4.54 -0.33
CA PRO A 30 4.91 4.31 -1.50
C PRO A 30 4.49 5.12 -2.74
N LEU A 31 3.19 5.24 -2.99
CA LEU A 31 2.65 5.98 -4.14
C LEU A 31 2.95 7.47 -4.05
N VAL A 32 2.71 8.09 -2.89
CA VAL A 32 3.02 9.51 -2.68
C VAL A 32 4.52 9.76 -2.84
N ILE A 33 5.37 8.88 -2.29
CA ILE A 33 6.83 9.00 -2.43
C ILE A 33 7.23 8.88 -3.91
N ALA A 34 6.77 7.84 -4.60
CA ALA A 34 7.10 7.64 -6.02
C ALA A 34 6.59 8.79 -6.89
N PHE A 35 5.41 9.31 -6.61
CA PHE A 35 4.84 10.45 -7.33
C PHE A 35 5.66 11.73 -7.12
N LEU A 36 6.05 12.03 -5.88
CA LEU A 36 6.93 13.16 -5.56
C LEU A 36 8.31 13.02 -6.21
N THR A 37 8.90 11.82 -6.16
CA THR A 37 10.19 11.54 -6.79
C THR A 37 10.11 11.69 -8.31
N ALA A 38 9.07 11.15 -8.94
CA ALA A 38 8.87 11.28 -10.38
C ALA A 38 8.64 12.74 -10.81
N THR A 39 7.86 13.48 -10.04
CA THR A 39 7.62 14.92 -10.26
C THR A 39 8.90 15.73 -10.12
N PHE A 40 9.72 15.43 -9.11
CA PHE A 40 11.02 16.08 -8.90
C PHE A 40 11.98 15.80 -10.06
N ILE A 41 12.13 14.53 -10.46
CA ILE A 41 12.98 14.14 -11.59
C ILE A 41 12.51 14.82 -12.88
N GLY A 42 11.20 14.81 -13.17
CA GLY A 42 10.63 15.48 -14.33
C GLY A 42 10.91 16.99 -14.33
N GLY A 43 10.77 17.64 -13.17
CA GLY A 43 11.09 19.05 -12.99
C GLY A 43 12.57 19.37 -13.14
N SER A 44 13.47 18.52 -12.62
CA SER A 44 14.91 18.69 -12.80
C SER A 44 15.31 18.59 -14.27
N ILE A 45 14.75 17.63 -15.01
CA ILE A 45 15.00 17.50 -16.45
C ILE A 45 14.49 18.77 -17.16
N ALA A 46 13.26 19.22 -16.89
CA ALA A 46 12.73 20.46 -17.47
C ALA A 46 13.60 21.69 -17.15
N PHE A 47 14.16 21.78 -15.94
CA PHE A 47 15.05 22.87 -15.56
C PHE A 47 16.37 22.88 -16.36
N THR A 48 16.94 21.71 -16.66
CA THR A 48 18.17 21.64 -17.50
C THR A 48 17.96 22.19 -18.91
N PHE A 49 16.74 22.11 -19.45
CA PHE A 49 16.38 22.66 -20.76
C PHE A 49 16.25 24.19 -20.78
N ARG A 50 16.14 24.85 -19.62
CA ARG A 50 16.04 26.32 -19.51
C ARG A 50 17.29 27.06 -20.00
N MET A 51 18.40 26.35 -20.22
CA MET A 51 19.66 26.95 -20.67
C MET A 51 19.64 27.40 -22.14
N ASP A 52 18.59 27.06 -22.90
CA ASP A 52 18.40 27.53 -24.27
C ASP A 52 17.35 28.66 -24.34
N ALA A 53 17.70 29.78 -24.98
CA ALA A 53 16.84 30.96 -25.08
C ALA A 53 15.52 30.67 -25.83
N ARG A 54 15.52 29.66 -26.71
CA ARG A 54 14.35 29.29 -27.53
C ARG A 54 13.29 28.50 -26.75
N THR A 55 13.67 27.84 -25.66
CA THR A 55 12.79 26.96 -24.86
C THR A 55 12.30 27.62 -23.57
N GLN A 56 12.63 28.89 -23.35
CA GLN A 56 12.40 29.60 -22.10
C GLN A 56 10.91 29.63 -21.70
N ASP A 57 10.00 29.96 -22.61
CA ASP A 57 8.55 30.01 -22.33
C ASP A 57 7.97 28.63 -21.98
N LEU A 58 8.45 27.59 -22.65
CA LEU A 58 8.05 26.21 -22.39
C LEU A 58 8.56 25.75 -21.02
N SER A 59 9.76 26.15 -20.61
CA SER A 59 10.29 25.83 -19.28
C SER A 59 9.42 26.39 -18.15
N TYR A 60 8.82 27.58 -18.34
CA TYR A 60 7.87 28.13 -17.36
C TYR A 60 6.57 27.33 -17.28
N ILE A 61 6.00 26.93 -18.42
CA ILE A 61 4.82 26.06 -18.46
C ILE A 61 5.11 24.72 -17.75
N MET A 62 6.29 24.14 -18.01
CA MET A 62 6.73 22.90 -17.37
C MET A 62 6.85 23.05 -15.85
N ILE A 63 7.46 24.14 -15.36
CA ILE A 63 7.56 24.42 -13.92
C ILE A 63 6.16 24.59 -13.29
N MET A 64 5.23 25.25 -13.98
CA MET A 64 3.85 25.39 -13.50
C MET A 64 3.15 24.03 -13.40
N ILE A 65 3.31 23.15 -14.39
CA ILE A 65 2.76 21.79 -14.35
C ILE A 65 3.36 20.97 -13.21
N VAL A 66 4.68 21.10 -12.95
CA VAL A 66 5.34 20.48 -11.80
C VAL A 66 4.75 21.01 -10.49
N GLY A 67 4.55 22.33 -10.37
CA GLY A 67 3.91 22.95 -9.21
C GLY A 67 2.50 22.42 -8.96
N VAL A 68 1.67 22.35 -10.00
CA VAL A 68 0.31 21.77 -9.91
C VAL A 68 0.37 20.30 -9.51
N SER A 69 1.30 19.54 -10.08
CA SER A 69 1.50 18.12 -9.73
C SER A 69 1.87 17.96 -8.26
N LEU A 70 2.79 18.77 -7.73
CA LEU A 70 3.16 18.79 -6.31
C LEU A 70 1.96 19.11 -5.41
N VAL A 71 1.12 20.08 -5.80
CA VAL A 71 -0.12 20.39 -5.06
C VAL A 71 -1.06 19.18 -5.05
N VAL A 72 -1.25 18.50 -6.18
CA VAL A 72 -2.04 17.26 -6.26
C VAL A 72 -1.48 16.18 -5.35
N ALA A 73 -0.14 16.00 -5.30
CA ALA A 73 0.51 15.06 -4.38
C ALA A 73 0.18 15.36 -2.92
N LEU A 74 0.26 16.63 -2.53
CA LEU A 74 -0.03 17.08 -1.17
C LEU A 74 -1.50 16.88 -0.82
N VAL A 75 -2.41 17.15 -1.76
CA VAL A 75 -3.84 16.89 -1.60
C VAL A 75 -4.09 15.39 -1.37
N ILE A 76 -3.51 14.50 -2.19
CA ILE A 76 -3.62 13.04 -2.00
C ILE A 76 -3.06 12.61 -0.63
N ALA A 77 -1.95 13.20 -0.20
CA ALA A 77 -1.31 12.86 1.06
C ALA A 77 -2.10 13.32 2.30
N LYS A 78 -2.78 14.46 2.23
CA LYS A 78 -3.40 15.13 3.41
C LYS A 78 -4.92 15.04 3.45
N CYS A 79 -5.60 14.97 2.31
CA CYS A 79 -7.06 14.96 2.27
C CYS A 79 -7.62 13.53 2.29
N SER A 80 -8.72 13.33 3.02
CA SER A 80 -9.52 12.10 2.97
C SER A 80 -10.47 12.17 1.77
N LEU A 81 -10.02 11.72 0.61
CA LEU A 81 -10.84 11.68 -0.60
C LEU A 81 -11.58 10.33 -0.70
N PRO A 82 -12.73 10.29 -1.40
CA PRO A 82 -13.29 9.00 -1.82
C PRO A 82 -12.26 8.22 -2.62
N HIS A 83 -12.12 6.92 -2.36
CA HIS A 83 -11.08 6.08 -2.97
C HIS A 83 -11.05 6.12 -4.51
N ALA A 84 -12.21 6.25 -5.15
CA ALA A 84 -12.30 6.42 -6.61
C ALA A 84 -11.68 7.75 -7.09
N ALA A 85 -11.90 8.84 -6.35
CA ALA A 85 -11.32 10.15 -6.65
C ALA A 85 -9.82 10.17 -6.37
N GLU A 86 -9.37 9.55 -5.27
CA GLU A 86 -7.94 9.37 -4.96
C GLU A 86 -7.22 8.63 -6.09
N MET A 87 -7.77 7.51 -6.55
CA MET A 87 -7.20 6.73 -7.64
C MET A 87 -7.18 7.50 -8.97
N ALA A 88 -8.25 8.25 -9.29
CA ALA A 88 -8.32 9.08 -10.47
C ALA A 88 -7.25 10.20 -10.45
N LEU A 89 -7.06 10.86 -9.30
CA LEU A 89 -6.02 11.87 -9.14
C LEU A 89 -4.61 11.29 -9.25
N ILE A 90 -4.37 10.09 -8.68
CA ILE A 90 -3.09 9.40 -8.82
C ILE A 90 -2.78 9.10 -10.29
N ILE A 91 -3.74 8.52 -11.04
CA ILE A 91 -3.57 8.24 -12.48
C ILE A 91 -3.34 9.54 -13.26
N SER A 92 -4.18 10.54 -13.03
CA SER A 92 -4.09 11.82 -13.74
C SER A 92 -2.76 12.50 -13.45
N GLY A 93 -2.29 12.45 -12.20
CA GLY A 93 -1.00 12.96 -11.80
C GLY A 93 0.11 12.27 -12.56
N PHE A 94 0.20 10.94 -12.49
CA PHE A 94 1.29 10.21 -13.16
C PHE A 94 1.27 10.39 -14.68
N LEU A 95 0.08 10.43 -15.30
CA LEU A 95 -0.03 10.74 -16.74
C LEU A 95 0.43 12.16 -17.07
N THR A 96 0.17 13.12 -16.18
CA THR A 96 0.67 14.50 -16.34
C THR A 96 2.19 14.55 -16.29
N VAL A 97 2.80 13.86 -15.33
CA VAL A 97 4.27 13.79 -15.21
C VAL A 97 4.89 13.05 -16.40
N ALA A 98 4.25 11.98 -16.88
CA ALA A 98 4.67 11.28 -18.09
C ALA A 98 4.61 12.21 -19.31
N ALA A 99 3.49 12.91 -19.50
CA ALA A 99 3.32 13.87 -20.60
C ALA A 99 4.38 14.98 -20.56
N LEU A 100 4.72 15.46 -19.36
CA LEU A 100 5.80 16.43 -19.17
C LEU A 100 7.15 15.87 -19.65
N GLN A 101 7.47 14.62 -19.31
CA GLN A 101 8.69 13.97 -19.78
C GLN A 101 8.69 13.75 -21.31
N PHE A 102 7.55 13.42 -21.92
CA PHE A 102 7.47 13.33 -23.38
C PHE A 102 7.58 14.69 -24.07
N ALA A 103 7.10 15.76 -23.45
CA ALA A 103 7.28 17.10 -23.97
C ALA A 103 8.76 17.50 -24.02
N THR A 104 9.57 17.14 -23.01
CA THR A 104 11.03 17.42 -23.05
C THR A 104 11.73 16.64 -24.18
N VAL A 105 11.27 15.42 -24.49
CA VAL A 105 11.74 14.66 -25.66
C VAL A 105 11.43 15.40 -26.96
N VAL A 106 10.20 15.89 -27.16
CA VAL A 106 9.81 16.57 -28.40
C VAL A 106 10.60 17.86 -28.65
N LEU A 107 10.95 18.56 -27.56
CA LEU A 107 11.59 19.88 -27.62
C LEU A 107 13.12 19.84 -27.68
N SER A 108 13.75 18.72 -27.33
CA SER A 108 15.21 18.63 -27.35
C SER A 108 15.74 18.64 -28.78
N GLU A 109 16.79 19.42 -29.05
CA GLU A 109 17.45 19.47 -30.37
C GLU A 109 18.42 18.28 -30.59
N ASP A 110 18.96 17.71 -29.51
CA ASP A 110 19.87 16.56 -29.56
C ASP A 110 19.12 15.25 -29.82
N VAL A 111 19.33 14.68 -31.02
CA VAL A 111 18.79 13.39 -31.46
C VAL A 111 19.12 12.26 -30.47
N ALA A 112 20.35 12.22 -29.95
CA ALA A 112 20.77 11.16 -29.04
C ALA A 112 20.03 11.27 -27.70
N PHE A 113 19.86 12.49 -27.18
CA PHE A 113 19.07 12.72 -25.98
C PHE A 113 17.60 12.34 -26.19
N ARG A 114 16.98 12.74 -27.31
CA ARG A 114 15.58 12.40 -27.62
C ARG A 114 15.34 10.90 -27.60
N LEU A 115 16.14 10.14 -28.35
CA LEU A 115 15.97 8.68 -28.46
C LEU A 115 16.16 7.97 -27.11
N ARG A 116 17.17 8.37 -26.32
CA ARG A 116 17.43 7.79 -24.99
C ARG A 116 16.34 8.13 -23.99
N SER A 117 15.91 9.39 -23.95
CA SER A 117 14.86 9.85 -23.04
C SER A 117 13.51 9.24 -23.40
N HIS A 118 13.20 9.07 -24.69
CA HIS A 118 12.01 8.36 -25.14
C HIS A 118 12.01 6.89 -24.67
N ALA A 119 13.09 6.15 -24.94
CA ALA A 119 13.22 4.76 -24.49
C ALA A 119 13.13 4.62 -22.96
N THR A 120 13.72 5.58 -22.23
CA THR A 120 13.64 5.63 -20.76
C THR A 120 12.21 5.88 -20.29
N ALA A 121 11.51 6.86 -20.85
CA ALA A 121 10.12 7.16 -20.50
C ALA A 121 9.21 5.95 -20.77
N MET A 122 9.35 5.32 -21.95
CA MET A 122 8.59 4.11 -22.29
C MET A 122 8.77 2.99 -21.26
N SER A 123 9.99 2.83 -20.74
CA SER A 123 10.36 1.78 -19.80
C SER A 123 9.93 2.06 -18.36
N VAL A 124 9.99 3.31 -17.92
CA VAL A 124 9.73 3.71 -16.53
C VAL A 124 8.25 3.79 -16.19
N TRP A 125 7.41 4.22 -17.13
CA TRP A 125 5.99 4.48 -16.82
C TRP A 125 5.14 3.22 -16.77
N LYS A 126 5.30 2.29 -17.71
CA LYS A 126 4.46 1.09 -17.83
C LYS A 126 4.46 0.14 -16.62
N PRO A 127 5.56 -0.02 -15.86
CA PRO A 127 5.59 -0.83 -14.64
C PRO A 127 4.70 -0.33 -13.50
N ILE A 128 4.40 0.98 -13.43
CA ILE A 128 3.77 1.61 -12.25
C ILE A 128 2.50 0.87 -11.77
N PRO A 129 1.51 0.56 -12.63
CA PRO A 129 0.31 -0.14 -12.18
C PRO A 129 0.60 -1.51 -11.59
N SER A 130 1.61 -2.22 -12.11
CA SER A 130 2.01 -3.53 -11.59
C SER A 130 2.80 -3.45 -10.30
N ILE A 131 3.63 -2.42 -10.10
CA ILE A 131 4.41 -2.24 -8.87
C ILE A 131 3.48 -1.92 -7.70
N PHE A 132 2.53 -1.00 -7.90
CA PHE A 132 1.61 -0.56 -6.86
C PHE A 132 0.29 -1.33 -6.80
N GLY A 133 0.11 -2.34 -7.65
CA GLY A 133 -1.07 -3.21 -7.63
C GLY A 133 -2.38 -2.51 -7.96
N PHE A 134 -2.37 -1.61 -8.94
CA PHE A 134 -3.58 -0.90 -9.37
C PHE A 134 -4.68 -1.87 -9.83
N PRO A 135 -5.96 -1.52 -9.62
CA PRO A 135 -7.06 -2.30 -10.17
C PRO A 135 -6.99 -2.33 -11.70
N VAL A 136 -7.44 -3.42 -12.32
CA VAL A 136 -7.18 -3.67 -13.74
C VAL A 136 -7.70 -2.57 -14.68
N PHE A 137 -8.88 -2.02 -14.41
CA PHE A 137 -9.45 -0.97 -15.26
C PHE A 137 -8.66 0.36 -15.20
N PRO A 138 -8.37 0.92 -14.00
CA PRO A 138 -7.36 1.96 -13.80
C PRO A 138 -6.03 1.68 -14.52
N SER A 139 -5.50 0.46 -14.42
CA SER A 139 -4.27 0.04 -15.10
C SER A 139 -4.38 0.13 -16.63
N PHE A 140 -5.54 -0.25 -17.19
CA PHE A 140 -5.81 -0.13 -18.64
C PHE A 140 -5.79 1.32 -19.11
N ILE A 141 -6.46 2.20 -18.37
CA ILE A 141 -6.48 3.64 -18.68
C ILE A 141 -5.07 4.20 -18.63
N PHE A 142 -4.31 3.86 -17.58
CA PHE A 142 -2.96 4.36 -17.40
C PHE A 142 -2.00 3.86 -18.49
N ILE A 143 -1.94 2.54 -18.72
CA ILE A 143 -1.07 1.95 -19.74
C ILE A 143 -1.49 2.42 -21.14
N GLY A 144 -2.78 2.45 -21.45
CA GLY A 144 -3.29 2.98 -22.71
C GLY A 144 -2.93 4.46 -22.91
N GLY A 145 -3.08 5.28 -21.88
CA GLY A 145 -2.69 6.69 -21.89
C GLY A 145 -1.20 6.87 -22.15
N THR A 146 -0.33 6.09 -21.52
CA THR A 146 1.12 6.14 -21.77
C THR A 146 1.49 5.69 -23.18
N VAL A 147 0.82 4.68 -23.75
CA VAL A 147 1.02 4.28 -25.16
C VAL A 147 0.62 5.40 -26.12
N VAL A 148 -0.48 6.11 -25.84
CA VAL A 148 -0.88 7.28 -26.64
C VAL A 148 0.18 8.38 -26.57
N LEU A 149 0.71 8.66 -25.38
CA LEU A 149 1.78 9.65 -25.19
C LEU A 149 3.07 9.23 -25.93
N ASP A 150 3.46 7.95 -25.89
CA ASP A 150 4.62 7.44 -26.64
C ASP A 150 4.46 7.75 -28.14
N ASN A 151 3.35 7.32 -28.74
CA ASN A 151 3.11 7.44 -30.17
C ASN A 151 2.94 8.91 -30.60
N LEU A 152 2.27 9.72 -29.78
CA LEU A 152 2.15 11.15 -30.02
C LEU A 152 3.51 11.82 -30.01
N SER A 153 4.38 11.49 -29.05
CA SER A 153 5.73 12.08 -28.98
C SER A 153 6.59 11.70 -30.19
N LEU A 154 6.56 10.44 -30.66
CA LEU A 154 7.27 9.99 -31.86
C LEU A 154 6.73 10.66 -33.13
N TYR A 155 5.41 10.85 -33.21
CA TYR A 155 4.79 11.55 -34.34
C TYR A 155 5.18 13.03 -34.35
N LEU A 156 5.19 13.68 -33.19
CA LEU A 156 5.59 15.07 -33.06
C LEU A 156 7.08 15.27 -33.38
N THR A 157 8.00 14.42 -32.88
CA THR A 157 9.42 14.52 -33.21
C THR A 157 9.68 14.32 -34.71
N LYS A 158 8.94 13.42 -35.37
CA LYS A 158 8.99 13.29 -36.82
C LYS A 158 8.61 14.60 -37.52
N LEU A 159 7.52 15.23 -37.09
CA LEU A 159 7.01 16.46 -37.71
C LEU A 159 7.91 17.68 -37.44
N THR A 160 8.44 17.82 -36.22
CA THR A 160 9.20 19.01 -35.81
C THR A 160 10.69 18.91 -36.11
N GLN A 161 11.28 17.72 -36.00
CA GLN A 161 12.73 17.50 -36.12
C GLN A 161 13.13 16.70 -37.36
N GLY A 162 12.17 16.14 -38.10
CA GLY A 162 12.45 15.29 -39.27
C GLY A 162 13.02 13.92 -38.93
N ASP A 163 12.90 13.47 -37.67
CA ASP A 163 13.40 12.17 -37.23
C ASP A 163 12.71 11.01 -37.98
N PRO A 164 13.42 9.92 -38.29
CA PRO A 164 12.83 8.76 -38.95
C PRO A 164 11.79 8.11 -38.03
N PHE A 165 10.54 8.04 -38.48
CA PHE A 165 9.48 7.32 -37.78
C PHE A 165 9.50 5.85 -38.15
N GLU A 166 10.06 5.03 -37.27
CA GLU A 166 10.10 3.58 -37.45
C GLU A 166 8.88 2.91 -36.79
N MET A 167 8.01 2.30 -37.62
CA MET A 167 6.86 1.49 -37.15
C MET A 167 7.27 0.37 -36.16
N ARG A 168 8.53 -0.06 -36.21
CA ARG A 168 9.11 -1.04 -35.29
C ARG A 168 9.10 -0.55 -33.84
N ILE A 169 9.32 0.74 -33.59
CA ILE A 169 9.32 1.33 -32.24
C ILE A 169 7.91 1.32 -31.67
N THR A 170 6.90 1.74 -32.45
CA THR A 170 5.49 1.66 -32.08
C THR A 170 5.06 0.23 -31.77
N GLY A 171 5.43 -0.73 -32.64
CA GLY A 171 5.14 -2.15 -32.43
C GLY A 171 5.75 -2.68 -31.13
N THR A 172 7.02 -2.36 -30.88
CA THR A 172 7.73 -2.75 -29.64
C THR A 172 7.08 -2.13 -28.40
N SER A 173 6.68 -0.85 -28.47
CA SER A 173 5.98 -0.18 -27.37
C SER A 173 4.69 -0.89 -27.00
N LEU A 174 3.90 -1.28 -28.02
CA LEU A 174 2.62 -1.94 -27.82
C LEU A 174 2.81 -3.32 -27.19
N VAL A 175 3.75 -4.12 -27.71
CA VAL A 175 4.09 -5.44 -27.13
C VAL A 175 4.54 -5.29 -25.68
N TYR A 176 5.39 -4.31 -25.40
CA TYR A 176 5.88 -4.03 -24.06
C TYR A 176 4.76 -3.56 -23.10
N ALA A 177 3.83 -2.73 -23.58
CA ALA A 177 2.64 -2.31 -22.85
C ALA A 177 1.71 -3.49 -22.52
N LEU A 178 1.50 -4.40 -23.48
CA LEU A 178 0.72 -5.61 -23.26
C LEU A 178 1.38 -6.53 -22.23
N GLY A 179 2.70 -6.67 -22.28
CA GLY A 179 3.48 -7.42 -21.28
C GLY A 179 3.24 -6.88 -19.86
N TRP A 180 3.42 -5.57 -19.65
CA TRP A 180 3.18 -4.95 -18.35
C TRP A 180 1.72 -4.99 -17.91
N MET A 181 0.77 -4.96 -18.85
CA MET A 181 -0.62 -5.17 -18.53
C MET A 181 -0.88 -6.58 -18.00
N GLY A 182 -0.27 -7.60 -18.62
CA GLY A 182 -0.31 -8.97 -18.11
C GLY A 182 0.23 -9.08 -16.68
N VAL A 183 1.39 -8.44 -16.41
CA VAL A 183 1.98 -8.39 -15.07
C VAL A 183 1.07 -7.67 -14.07
N ALA A 184 0.44 -6.56 -14.47
CA ALA A 184 -0.50 -5.84 -13.61
C ALA A 184 -1.71 -6.71 -13.22
N VAL A 185 -2.26 -7.48 -14.16
CA VAL A 185 -3.36 -8.43 -13.88
C VAL A 185 -2.90 -9.54 -12.92
N MET A 186 -1.70 -10.11 -13.14
CA MET A 186 -1.13 -11.12 -12.24
C MET A 186 -0.94 -10.56 -10.83
N GLN A 187 -0.45 -9.32 -10.70
CA GLN A 187 -0.29 -8.67 -9.41
C GLN A 187 -1.62 -8.44 -8.70
N THR A 188 -2.68 -8.04 -9.42
CA THR A 188 -4.01 -7.92 -8.83
C THR A 188 -4.49 -9.26 -8.25
N GLY A 189 -4.29 -10.36 -8.98
CA GLY A 189 -4.61 -11.71 -8.49
C GLY A 189 -3.80 -12.08 -7.25
N ARG A 190 -2.50 -11.81 -7.24
CA ARG A 190 -1.62 -12.05 -6.08
C ARG A 190 -2.07 -11.26 -4.85
N LEU A 191 -2.39 -9.98 -5.00
CA LEU A 191 -2.87 -9.14 -3.90
C LEU A 191 -4.21 -9.61 -3.37
N CYS A 192 -5.11 -10.07 -4.25
CA CYS A 192 -6.36 -10.71 -3.84
C CYS A 192 -6.11 -11.95 -2.98
N GLY A 193 -5.17 -12.82 -3.39
CA GLY A 193 -4.81 -14.00 -2.60
C GLY A 193 -4.23 -13.64 -1.22
N ILE A 194 -3.39 -12.61 -1.13
CA ILE A 194 -2.86 -12.11 0.15
C ILE A 194 -3.99 -11.59 1.04
N PHE A 195 -4.94 -10.85 0.47
CA PHE A 195 -6.09 -10.34 1.21
C PHE A 195 -6.99 -11.48 1.73
N GLU A 196 -7.35 -12.44 0.88
CA GLU A 196 -8.14 -13.62 1.27
C GLU A 196 -7.43 -14.41 2.40
N PHE A 197 -6.11 -14.58 2.30
CA PHE A 197 -5.32 -15.23 3.35
C PHE A 197 -5.33 -14.46 4.68
N GLN A 198 -5.19 -13.13 4.64
CA GLN A 198 -5.29 -12.29 5.84
C GLN A 198 -6.67 -12.39 6.50
N GLN A 199 -7.73 -12.44 5.69
CA GLN A 199 -9.10 -12.59 6.19
C GLN A 199 -9.34 -13.97 6.81
N ALA A 200 -8.84 -15.03 6.16
CA ALA A 200 -8.91 -16.39 6.70
C ALA A 200 -8.17 -16.49 8.04
N LEU A 201 -6.94 -15.97 8.11
CA LEU A 201 -6.14 -15.95 9.33
C LEU A 201 -6.82 -15.16 10.46
N ALA A 202 -7.43 -14.02 10.14
CA ALA A 202 -8.20 -13.25 11.12
C ALA A 202 -9.43 -14.03 11.64
N GLY A 203 -10.09 -14.79 10.77
CA GLY A 203 -11.18 -15.68 11.13
C GLY A 203 -10.74 -16.84 12.02
N GLU A 204 -9.65 -17.52 11.66
CA GLU A 204 -9.05 -18.59 12.47
C GLU A 204 -8.64 -18.08 13.85
N LYS A 205 -8.02 -16.89 13.91
CA LYS A 205 -7.67 -16.24 15.18
C LYS A 205 -8.90 -15.97 16.04
N ALA A 206 -9.97 -15.42 15.45
CA ALA A 206 -11.20 -15.15 16.18
C ALA A 206 -11.85 -16.46 16.69
N LEU A 207 -11.79 -17.53 15.90
CA LEU A 207 -12.28 -18.85 16.30
C LEU A 207 -11.43 -19.45 17.44
N MET A 208 -10.10 -19.35 17.35
CA MET A 208 -9.20 -19.77 18.42
C MET A 208 -9.46 -18.99 19.71
N GLU A 209 -9.60 -17.66 19.63
CA GLU A 209 -9.96 -16.82 20.78
C GLU A 209 -11.30 -17.25 21.39
N SER A 210 -12.30 -17.59 20.56
CA SER A 210 -13.59 -18.10 21.03
C SER A 210 -13.48 -19.47 21.71
N ILE A 211 -12.66 -20.39 21.20
CA ILE A 211 -12.46 -21.71 21.80
C ILE A 211 -11.78 -21.57 23.15
N ILE A 212 -10.72 -20.75 23.24
CA ILE A 212 -10.05 -20.46 24.51
C ILE A 212 -11.03 -19.82 25.49
N ALA A 213 -11.90 -18.91 25.04
CA ALA A 213 -12.92 -18.27 25.89
C ALA A 213 -14.03 -19.23 26.37
N MET A 214 -14.24 -20.34 25.66
CA MET A 214 -15.15 -21.41 26.10
C MET A 214 -14.48 -22.37 27.09
N MET A 215 -13.16 -22.56 26.99
CA MET A 215 -12.41 -23.47 27.86
C MET A 215 -11.92 -22.82 29.16
N CYS A 216 -11.69 -21.51 29.15
CA CYS A 216 -11.19 -20.77 30.30
C CYS A 216 -12.30 -19.94 30.95
N ASP A 217 -12.34 -19.92 32.28
CA ASP A 217 -13.26 -19.06 33.04
C ASP A 217 -13.00 -17.57 32.81
N ALA A 218 -11.74 -17.21 32.55
CA ALA A 218 -11.30 -15.85 32.28
C ALA A 218 -10.03 -15.83 31.41
N ILE A 219 -9.87 -14.76 30.61
CA ILE A 219 -8.70 -14.55 29.73
C ILE A 219 -8.04 -13.20 30.01
N VAL A 220 -6.72 -13.23 30.07
CA VAL A 220 -5.86 -12.04 30.21
C VAL A 220 -4.80 -12.07 29.13
N TRP A 221 -4.60 -10.93 28.46
CA TRP A 221 -3.52 -10.74 27.49
C TRP A 221 -2.44 -9.87 28.10
N LEU A 222 -1.21 -10.38 28.05
CA LEU A 222 -0.04 -9.71 28.60
C LEU A 222 0.76 -9.00 27.51
N SER A 223 1.60 -8.06 27.91
CA SER A 223 2.59 -7.43 27.04
C SER A 223 3.67 -8.43 26.59
N GLU A 224 4.50 -8.04 25.62
CA GLU A 224 5.56 -8.90 25.06
C GLU A 224 6.59 -9.36 26.13
N ASP A 225 6.83 -8.53 27.14
CA ASP A 225 7.68 -8.86 28.29
C ASP A 225 6.94 -9.66 29.38
N GLY A 226 5.62 -9.84 29.24
CA GLY A 226 4.76 -10.53 30.20
C GLY A 226 4.45 -9.75 31.48
N SER A 227 4.94 -8.52 31.61
CA SER A 227 4.88 -7.77 32.89
C SER A 227 3.56 -7.03 33.08
N MET A 228 2.96 -6.52 32.01
CA MET A 228 1.77 -5.68 32.05
C MET A 228 0.55 -6.35 31.42
N ILE A 229 -0.62 -6.07 31.99
CA ILE A 229 -1.89 -6.52 31.43
C ILE A 229 -2.34 -5.55 30.32
N VAL A 230 -2.27 -5.99 29.07
CA VAL A 230 -2.64 -5.16 27.90
C VAL A 230 -4.14 -5.20 27.65
N ARG A 231 -4.77 -6.36 27.86
CA ARG A 231 -6.21 -6.57 27.69
C ARG A 231 -6.70 -7.57 28.72
N THR A 232 -7.92 -7.39 29.18
CA THR A 232 -8.65 -8.33 30.03
C THR A 232 -10.02 -8.59 29.43
N ASP A 233 -10.57 -9.76 29.69
CA ASP A 233 -12.00 -9.99 29.49
C ASP A 233 -12.82 -9.46 30.70
N GLN A 234 -14.13 -9.42 30.51
CA GLN A 234 -15.05 -8.95 31.55
C GLN A 234 -15.07 -9.89 32.76
N ARG A 235 -14.88 -11.20 32.55
CA ARG A 235 -14.90 -12.22 33.60
C ARG A 235 -13.70 -12.10 34.54
N PHE A 236 -12.50 -11.89 34.01
CA PHE A 236 -11.31 -11.60 34.81
C PHE A 236 -11.48 -10.33 35.62
N THR A 237 -12.02 -9.28 34.99
CA THR A 237 -12.28 -8.01 35.66
C THR A 237 -13.27 -8.17 36.82
N MET A 238 -14.29 -9.03 36.66
CA MET A 238 -15.23 -9.41 37.72
C MET A 238 -14.56 -10.23 38.83
N LEU A 239 -13.68 -11.19 38.47
CA LEU A 239 -12.95 -12.02 39.44
C LEU A 239 -12.03 -11.17 40.34
N ILE A 240 -11.31 -10.22 39.75
CA ILE A 240 -10.40 -9.33 40.49
C ILE A 240 -11.18 -8.22 41.24
N GLY A 241 -12.34 -7.81 40.71
CA GLY A 241 -13.17 -6.76 41.31
C GLY A 241 -12.71 -5.33 40.99
N ARG A 242 -11.81 -5.16 40.01
CA ARG A 242 -11.39 -3.85 39.46
C ARG A 242 -10.88 -4.00 38.03
N ASN A 243 -10.86 -2.89 37.30
CA ASN A 243 -10.21 -2.83 35.99
C ASN A 243 -8.69 -2.77 36.17
N VAL A 244 -7.99 -3.83 35.73
CA VAL A 244 -6.53 -3.97 35.86
C VAL A 244 -5.77 -3.74 34.54
N LYS A 245 -6.43 -3.19 33.52
CA LYS A 245 -5.77 -2.88 32.25
C LYS A 245 -4.67 -1.82 32.46
N GLY A 246 -3.46 -2.15 32.05
CA GLY A 246 -2.26 -1.31 32.21
C GLY A 246 -1.56 -1.48 33.56
N GLU A 247 -2.06 -2.32 34.46
CA GLU A 247 -1.37 -2.67 35.70
C GLU A 247 -0.36 -3.81 35.48
N GLN A 248 0.59 -3.95 36.41
CA GLN A 248 1.50 -5.09 36.39
C GLN A 248 0.75 -6.36 36.81
N VAL A 249 1.02 -7.46 36.12
CA VAL A 249 0.43 -8.78 36.41
C VAL A 249 0.71 -9.18 37.85
N ALA A 250 1.96 -8.98 38.30
CA ALA A 250 2.43 -9.33 39.64
C ALA A 250 1.64 -8.66 40.78
N ASP A 251 0.98 -7.53 40.52
CA ASP A 251 0.19 -6.82 41.53
C ASP A 251 -1.16 -7.49 41.83
N SER A 252 -1.60 -8.43 40.99
CA SER A 252 -2.81 -9.22 41.21
C SER A 252 -2.57 -10.49 42.06
N PHE A 253 -1.32 -10.73 42.46
CA PHE A 253 -0.88 -11.91 43.20
C PHE A 253 -0.18 -11.56 44.50
N THR A 254 -0.13 -12.53 45.43
CA THR A 254 0.63 -12.39 46.67
C THR A 254 2.13 -12.34 46.39
N GLU A 255 2.91 -11.73 47.29
CA GLU A 255 4.36 -11.59 47.12
C GLU A 255 5.08 -12.93 46.84
N HIS A 256 4.66 -14.02 47.49
CA HIS A 256 5.22 -15.35 47.27
C HIS A 256 4.91 -15.96 45.89
N GLU A 257 3.80 -15.55 45.25
CA GLU A 257 3.41 -16.05 43.94
C GLU A 257 4.07 -15.27 42.79
N ARG A 258 4.56 -14.05 43.06
CA ARG A 258 5.17 -13.18 42.03
C ARG A 258 6.35 -13.84 41.33
N GLU A 259 7.27 -14.42 42.09
CA GLU A 259 8.44 -15.11 41.53
C GLU A 259 8.04 -16.35 40.72
N ARG A 260 7.06 -17.13 41.22
CA ARG A 260 6.56 -18.33 40.53
C ARG A 260 5.91 -18.00 39.20
N ILE A 261 5.17 -16.88 39.14
CA ILE A 261 4.53 -16.41 37.92
C ILE A 261 5.57 -15.89 36.95
N GLN A 262 6.56 -15.14 37.41
CA GLN A 262 7.63 -14.65 36.55
C GLN A 262 8.42 -15.82 35.93
N ASP A 263 8.74 -16.85 36.71
CA ASP A 263 9.36 -18.08 36.20
C ASP A 263 8.44 -18.80 35.20
N CYS A 264 7.16 -18.94 35.52
CA CYS A 264 6.19 -19.55 34.61
C CYS A 264 6.06 -18.79 33.28
N LEU A 265 6.00 -17.45 33.32
CA LEU A 265 5.98 -16.59 32.14
C LEU A 265 7.24 -16.74 31.30
N GLN A 266 8.41 -16.91 31.95
CA GLN A 266 9.66 -17.14 31.25
C GLN A 266 9.68 -18.51 30.56
N ARG A 267 9.19 -19.57 31.24
CA ARG A 267 9.04 -20.91 30.64
C ARG A 267 8.00 -20.93 29.53
N ALA A 268 6.92 -20.14 29.67
CA ALA A 268 5.84 -20.06 28.70
C ALA A 268 6.29 -19.55 27.32
N LYS A 269 7.43 -18.84 27.25
CA LYS A 269 8.06 -18.40 25.99
C LYS A 269 8.53 -19.56 25.13
N GLU A 270 8.91 -20.69 25.74
CA GLU A 270 9.40 -21.87 25.02
C GLU A 270 8.29 -22.89 24.77
N ALA A 271 7.39 -23.07 25.74
CA ALA A 271 6.28 -24.01 25.64
C ALA A 271 5.11 -23.60 26.55
N PRO A 272 3.85 -23.87 26.19
CA PRO A 272 2.71 -23.59 27.06
C PRO A 272 2.87 -24.18 28.46
N ALA A 273 2.56 -23.41 29.49
CA ALA A 273 2.76 -23.77 30.90
C ALA A 273 1.45 -23.66 31.69
N LEU A 274 1.22 -24.60 32.60
CA LEU A 274 0.12 -24.57 33.55
C LEU A 274 0.66 -24.26 34.95
N LEU A 275 0.08 -23.26 35.62
CA LEU A 275 0.46 -22.84 36.96
C LEU A 275 -0.78 -22.77 37.87
N PRO A 276 -0.93 -23.73 38.81
CA PRO A 276 -1.87 -23.58 39.91
C PRO A 276 -1.40 -22.43 40.82
N THR A 277 -2.24 -21.41 40.97
CA THR A 277 -1.93 -20.20 41.74
C THR A 277 -3.19 -19.68 42.44
N THR A 278 -3.06 -18.59 43.18
CA THR A 278 -4.16 -17.97 43.92
C THR A 278 -4.19 -16.48 43.66
N LEU A 279 -5.28 -16.01 43.06
CA LEU A 279 -5.53 -14.59 42.85
C LEU A 279 -6.03 -13.95 44.14
N VAL A 280 -5.71 -12.66 44.32
CA VAL A 280 -6.25 -11.86 45.41
C VAL A 280 -7.14 -10.78 44.81
N ASN A 281 -8.43 -10.80 45.15
CA ASN A 281 -9.35 -9.75 44.70
C ASN A 281 -9.19 -8.47 45.55
N THR A 282 -9.84 -7.38 45.14
CA THR A 282 -9.81 -6.09 45.88
C THR A 282 -10.34 -6.17 47.31
N ALA A 283 -11.19 -7.15 47.62
CA ALA A 283 -11.68 -7.40 48.98
C ALA A 283 -10.72 -8.27 49.82
N GLY A 284 -9.56 -8.64 49.29
CA GLY A 284 -8.58 -9.52 49.96
C GLY A 284 -8.98 -11.00 49.96
N THR A 285 -10.02 -11.37 49.22
CA THR A 285 -10.45 -12.77 49.08
C THR A 285 -9.48 -13.51 48.17
N ARG A 286 -9.09 -14.71 48.60
CA ARG A 286 -8.20 -15.60 47.85
C ARG A 286 -9.01 -16.53 46.96
N ILE A 287 -8.76 -16.48 45.65
CA ILE A 287 -9.46 -17.28 44.64
C ILE A 287 -8.43 -18.25 44.03
N PRO A 288 -8.52 -19.56 44.32
CA PRO A 288 -7.64 -20.54 43.68
C PRO A 288 -7.99 -20.61 42.18
N VAL A 289 -6.97 -20.52 41.33
CA VAL A 289 -7.13 -20.59 39.87
C VAL A 289 -6.03 -21.44 39.25
N GLU A 290 -6.34 -22.09 38.13
CA GLU A 290 -5.35 -22.72 37.26
C GLU A 290 -5.05 -21.79 36.10
N MET A 291 -3.84 -21.24 36.07
CA MET A 291 -3.42 -20.32 35.03
C MET A 291 -2.75 -21.09 33.91
N PHE A 292 -3.37 -21.11 32.73
CA PHE A 292 -2.77 -21.63 31.50
C PHE A 292 -2.12 -20.49 30.71
N VAL A 293 -0.80 -20.52 30.61
CA VAL A 293 0.01 -19.47 29.99
C VAL A 293 0.54 -19.95 28.65
N VAL A 294 0.29 -19.18 27.59
CA VAL A 294 0.80 -19.42 26.24
C VAL A 294 1.68 -18.25 25.84
N GLY A 295 2.97 -18.49 25.61
CA GLY A 295 3.88 -17.49 25.06
C GLY A 295 3.68 -17.28 23.56
N ASN A 296 3.92 -16.04 23.11
CA ASN A 296 4.08 -15.70 21.69
C ASN A 296 5.54 -15.85 21.26
#